data_AF-A0A139WAR6-F1
#
_entry.id   AF-A0A139WAR6-F1
#
_cell.length_a   1.000
_cell.length_b   1.000
_cell.length_c   1.000
_cell.angle_alpha   90.00
_cell.angle_beta   90.00
_cell.angle_gamma   90.00
#
_symmetry.space_group_name_H-M   'P 1'
#
loop_
_entity.id
_entity.type
_entity.pdbx_description
1 polymer ?
#
loop_
_entity_poly.entity_id
_entity_poly.type
_entity_poly.pdbx_seq_one_letter_code
_entity_poly.pdbx_strand_id
1 'polypeptide(L)'
;MSGILLTFQKRHNDSDSKLCGYVTRTVLMFFTCFPSTSNYITILLALVSITGDYIVSHTKLHLFQALFDNATHATIGALSWLYICINCKNRSHTQTLIEIGLCAGIASLIDIDHFISARSVHLKDATNLQKRPPLHCSTFPFLFCLLFLLLSYFFQVELWKRVSLIVLTAFVSHHTRDATRRGFWFYPFGSTPPIPYFLYVGMTCFLPPVVCVLHDLVWIGGESGPRYTFISKGAVI
;
A
#
# COMPACT_ATOMS: atom_id res chain seq x y z
N MET A 1 36.22 -34.54 14.90
CA MET A 1 35.58 -34.70 13.58
C MET A 1 34.27 -35.45 13.80
N SER A 2 33.24 -35.11 13.02
CA SER A 2 31.83 -35.57 13.08
C SER A 2 30.99 -34.84 14.14
N GLY A 3 29.96 -34.06 13.80
CA GLY A 3 29.36 -33.81 12.50
C GLY A 3 28.11 -32.96 12.71
N ILE A 4 28.11 -31.79 12.09
CA ILE A 4 27.02 -30.82 11.98
C ILE A 4 25.86 -31.49 11.23
N LEU A 5 24.79 -31.91 11.92
CA LEU A 5 23.61 -32.42 11.24
C LEU A 5 22.36 -32.38 12.13
N LEU A 6 21.84 -31.21 12.53
CA LEU A 6 20.51 -31.16 13.18
C LEU A 6 19.79 -29.78 13.15
N THR A 7 20.07 -28.91 12.18
CA THR A 7 19.46 -27.56 12.12
C THR A 7 18.67 -27.22 10.85
N PHE A 8 18.46 -28.17 9.93
CA PHE A 8 17.70 -27.91 8.71
C PHE A 8 16.21 -28.33 8.76
N GLN A 9 15.83 -29.30 9.60
CA GLN A 9 14.47 -29.85 9.56
C GLN A 9 13.43 -29.08 10.40
N LYS A 10 13.86 -28.27 11.38
CA LYS A 10 12.95 -27.48 12.24
C LYS A 10 12.47 -26.17 11.60
N ARG A 11 13.11 -25.72 10.51
CA ARG A 11 12.82 -24.43 9.86
C ARG A 11 11.58 -24.48 8.96
N HIS A 12 11.23 -25.66 8.42
CA HIS A 12 10.10 -25.81 7.49
C HIS A 12 8.74 -25.82 8.21
N ASN A 13 8.60 -26.61 9.29
CA ASN A 13 7.33 -26.71 10.04
C ASN A 13 6.90 -25.41 10.74
N ASP A 14 7.85 -24.53 11.06
CA ASP A 14 7.59 -23.27 11.77
C ASP A 14 7.20 -22.12 10.81
N SER A 15 7.43 -22.31 9.50
CA SER A 15 7.04 -21.36 8.45
C SER A 15 5.58 -21.55 8.07
N ASP A 16 5.14 -22.81 7.95
CA ASP A 16 3.77 -23.18 7.59
C ASP A 16 2.77 -22.88 8.72
N SER A 17 3.18 -23.08 9.98
CA SER A 17 2.36 -22.70 11.15
C SER A 17 2.19 -21.18 11.30
N LYS A 18 3.22 -20.41 10.94
CA LYS A 18 3.18 -18.94 10.91
C LYS A 18 2.31 -18.44 9.77
N LEU A 19 2.48 -18.96 8.56
CA LEU A 19 1.66 -18.59 7.39
C LEU A 19 0.17 -18.89 7.66
N CYS A 20 -0.13 -20.07 8.22
CA CYS A 20 -1.48 -20.44 8.66
C CYS A 20 -2.01 -19.48 9.75
N GLY A 21 -1.17 -19.11 10.73
CA GLY A 21 -1.51 -18.10 11.73
C GLY A 21 -1.78 -16.71 11.16
N TYR A 22 -1.01 -16.25 10.18
CA TYR A 22 -1.21 -14.95 9.51
C TYR A 22 -2.48 -14.94 8.66
N VAL A 23 -2.70 -15.97 7.84
CA VAL A 23 -3.92 -16.09 7.01
C VAL A 23 -5.15 -16.20 7.91
N THR A 24 -5.09 -17.03 8.96
CA THR A 24 -6.18 -17.17 9.93
C THR A 24 -6.43 -15.85 10.64
N ARG A 25 -5.40 -15.11 11.06
CA ARG A 25 -5.57 -13.82 11.77
C ARG A 25 -6.06 -12.69 10.85
N THR A 26 -5.68 -12.67 9.57
CA THR A 26 -6.20 -11.70 8.59
C THR A 26 -7.66 -11.96 8.27
N VAL A 27 -8.05 -13.24 8.08
CA VAL A 27 -9.45 -13.62 7.90
C VAL A 27 -10.24 -13.39 9.20
N LEU A 28 -9.69 -13.71 10.37
CA LEU A 28 -10.36 -13.50 11.66
C LEU A 28 -10.49 -12.01 12.03
N MET A 29 -9.51 -11.16 11.70
CA MET A 29 -9.62 -9.70 11.89
C MET A 29 -10.75 -9.10 11.03
N PHE A 30 -11.06 -9.70 9.88
CA PHE A 30 -12.23 -9.35 9.08
C PHE A 30 -13.56 -9.75 9.74
N PHE A 31 -13.58 -10.77 10.62
CA PHE A 31 -14.80 -11.34 11.20
C PHE A 31 -14.99 -11.13 12.71
N THR A 32 -13.99 -10.65 13.46
CA THR A 32 -14.17 -10.38 14.91
C THR A 32 -14.90 -9.06 15.13
N CYS A 33 -16.14 -9.17 15.58
CA CYS A 33 -17.11 -8.13 15.91
C CYS A 33 -16.70 -7.28 17.14
N PHE A 34 -15.58 -6.57 17.04
CA PHE A 34 -15.22 -5.41 17.87
C PHE A 34 -14.68 -4.34 16.93
N PRO A 35 -15.12 -3.07 17.00
CA PRO A 35 -14.63 -2.05 16.08
C PRO A 35 -13.18 -1.70 16.42
N SER A 36 -12.24 -2.38 15.76
CA SER A 36 -10.85 -1.95 15.71
C SER A 36 -10.75 -0.63 14.94
N THR A 37 -9.86 0.28 15.35
CA THR A 37 -9.59 1.55 14.65
C THR A 37 -9.41 1.37 13.13
N SER A 38 -8.84 0.22 12.72
CA SER A 38 -8.69 -0.22 11.34
C SER A 38 -10.00 -0.25 10.55
N ASN A 39 -11.09 -0.74 11.15
CA ASN A 39 -12.40 -0.85 10.47
C ASN A 39 -12.98 0.52 10.16
N TYR A 40 -12.81 1.50 11.06
CA TYR A 40 -13.25 2.87 10.82
C TYR A 40 -12.47 3.52 9.67
N ILE A 41 -11.16 3.28 9.57
CA ILE A 41 -10.35 3.78 8.45
C ILE A 41 -10.77 3.13 7.13
N THR A 42 -11.07 1.83 7.12
CA THR A 42 -11.57 1.15 5.92
C THR A 42 -12.91 1.73 5.45
N ILE A 43 -13.84 1.98 6.38
CA ILE A 43 -15.12 2.65 6.06
C ILE A 43 -14.85 4.06 5.51
N LEU A 44 -13.94 4.81 6.15
CA LEU A 44 -13.58 6.15 5.71
C LEU A 44 -12.92 6.15 4.31
N LEU A 45 -12.09 5.16 3.99
CA LEU A 45 -11.52 4.97 2.65
C LEU A 45 -12.61 4.79 1.59
N ALA A 46 -13.63 3.96 1.88
CA ALA A 46 -14.76 3.79 0.98
C ALA A 46 -15.56 5.08 0.82
N LEU A 47 -15.84 5.80 1.91
CA LEU A 47 -16.56 7.07 1.88
C LEU A 47 -15.79 8.14 1.10
N VAL A 48 -14.49 8.31 1.33
CA VAL A 48 -13.64 9.27 0.61
C VAL A 48 -13.57 8.92 -0.87
N SER A 49 -13.46 7.63 -1.21
CA SER A 49 -13.49 7.15 -2.60
C SER A 49 -14.76 7.59 -3.32
N ILE A 50 -15.93 7.28 -2.73
CA ILE A 50 -17.23 7.57 -3.32
C ILE A 50 -17.50 9.09 -3.39
N THR A 51 -17.25 9.80 -2.29
CA THR A 51 -17.52 11.24 -2.21
C THR A 51 -16.56 12.06 -3.06
N GLY A 52 -15.28 11.68 -3.13
CA GLY A 52 -14.30 12.32 -4.02
C GLY A 52 -14.70 12.21 -5.48
N ASP A 53 -15.07 11.02 -5.93
CA ASP A 53 -15.53 10.81 -7.31
C ASP A 53 -16.86 11.52 -7.60
N TYR A 54 -17.77 11.55 -6.63
CA TYR A 54 -19.00 12.32 -6.74
C TYR A 54 -18.71 13.82 -6.91
N ILE A 55 -17.81 14.40 -6.12
CA ILE A 55 -17.42 15.81 -6.22
C ILE A 55 -16.77 16.09 -7.59
N VAL A 56 -15.84 15.24 -8.03
CA VAL A 56 -15.16 15.40 -9.33
C VAL A 56 -16.17 15.36 -10.48
N SER A 57 -17.11 14.40 -10.47
CA SER A 57 -18.11 14.24 -11.53
C SER A 57 -19.15 15.38 -11.58
N HIS A 58 -19.46 16.02 -10.45
CA HIS A 58 -20.45 17.10 -10.37
C HIS A 58 -19.84 18.51 -10.49
N THR A 59 -18.51 18.60 -10.51
CA THR A 59 -17.81 19.87 -10.69
C THR A 59 -17.74 20.23 -12.19
N LYS A 60 -18.15 21.45 -12.56
CA LYS A 60 -18.16 21.89 -13.98
C LYS A 60 -16.85 22.53 -14.47
N LEU A 61 -16.06 23.10 -13.56
CA LEU A 61 -14.82 23.79 -13.89
C LEU A 61 -13.66 22.80 -13.87
N HIS A 62 -12.94 22.67 -14.99
CA HIS A 62 -11.82 21.73 -15.14
C HIS A 62 -10.73 21.91 -14.07
N LEU A 63 -10.48 23.15 -13.62
CA LEU A 63 -9.54 23.42 -12.54
C LEU A 63 -9.94 22.74 -11.24
N PHE A 64 -11.20 22.89 -10.83
CA PHE A 64 -11.69 22.27 -9.61
C PHE A 64 -11.82 20.75 -9.76
N GLN A 65 -12.17 20.25 -10.95
CA GLN A 65 -12.12 18.81 -11.21
C GLN A 65 -10.72 18.26 -10.94
N ALA A 66 -9.68 18.83 -11.56
CA ALA A 66 -8.30 18.40 -11.36
C ALA A 66 -7.83 18.55 -9.91
N LEU A 67 -8.23 19.63 -9.23
CA LEU A 67 -7.90 19.84 -7.83
C LEU A 67 -8.52 18.79 -6.92
N PHE A 68 -9.83 18.52 -7.06
CA PHE A 68 -10.53 17.53 -6.25
C PHE A 68 -10.10 16.09 -6.58
N ASP A 69 -9.79 15.82 -7.85
CA ASP A 69 -9.26 14.53 -8.31
C ASP A 69 -7.93 14.22 -7.62
N ASN A 70 -6.98 15.15 -7.70
CA ASN A 70 -5.68 15.02 -7.05
C ASN A 70 -5.80 15.00 -5.50
N ALA A 71 -6.66 15.84 -4.92
CA ALA A 71 -6.92 15.82 -3.47
C ALA A 71 -7.51 14.46 -3.00
N THR A 72 -8.34 13.82 -3.83
CA THR A 72 -8.88 12.49 -3.55
C THR A 72 -7.76 11.46 -3.57
N HIS A 73 -6.87 11.48 -4.57
CA HIS A 73 -5.69 10.61 -4.60
C HIS A 73 -4.80 10.77 -3.36
N ALA A 74 -4.48 12.02 -2.99
CA ALA A 74 -3.69 12.31 -1.81
C ALA A 74 -4.34 11.78 -0.52
N THR A 75 -5.65 11.98 -0.38
CA THR A 75 -6.40 11.57 0.82
C THR A 75 -6.50 10.05 0.93
N ILE A 76 -6.76 9.34 -0.18
CA ILE A 76 -6.75 7.87 -0.20
C ILE A 76 -5.36 7.33 0.18
N GLY A 77 -4.29 7.92 -0.36
CA GLY A 77 -2.91 7.58 0.01
C GLY A 77 -2.63 7.78 1.50
N ALA A 78 -2.99 8.95 2.05
CA ALA A 78 -2.86 9.26 3.48
C ALA A 78 -3.56 8.23 4.37
N LEU A 79 -4.85 7.97 4.09
CA LEU A 79 -5.65 7.04 4.89
C LEU A 79 -5.16 5.59 4.77
N SER A 80 -4.72 5.19 3.58
CA SER A 80 -4.14 3.87 3.35
C SER A 80 -2.88 3.67 4.19
N TRP A 81 -2.00 4.67 4.25
CA TRP A 81 -0.80 4.57 5.07
C TRP A 81 -1.09 4.70 6.56
N LEU A 82 -2.06 5.55 6.95
CA LEU A 82 -2.53 5.63 8.35
C LEU A 82 -3.00 4.26 8.85
N TYR A 83 -3.77 3.52 8.03
CA TYR A 83 -4.16 2.15 8.34
C TYR A 83 -2.94 1.27 8.62
N ILE A 84 -1.92 1.33 7.77
CA ILE A 84 -0.69 0.53 7.95
C ILE A 84 0.06 0.97 9.22
N CYS A 85 0.13 2.27 9.50
CA CYS A 85 0.77 2.83 10.69
C CYS A 85 0.16 2.32 11.99
N ILE A 86 -1.18 2.26 12.10
CA ILE A 86 -1.85 1.80 13.32
C ILE A 86 -1.74 0.28 13.54
N ASN A 87 -1.51 -0.50 12.46
CA ASN A 87 -1.46 -1.95 12.52
C ASN A 87 -0.03 -2.51 12.67
N CYS A 88 1.00 -1.87 12.12
CA CYS A 88 2.39 -2.27 12.41
C CYS A 88 2.93 -1.53 13.64
N LYS A 89 3.52 -2.31 14.56
CA LYS A 89 3.94 -1.85 15.90
C LYS A 89 5.26 -1.05 15.85
N ASN A 90 5.59 -0.39 16.98
CA ASN A 90 6.85 0.31 17.24
C ASN A 90 7.14 1.51 16.30
N ARG A 91 6.22 2.47 16.25
CA ARG A 91 6.42 3.73 15.51
C ARG A 91 6.24 4.94 16.42
N SER A 92 7.09 5.95 16.25
CA SER A 92 6.89 7.25 16.90
C SER A 92 5.80 8.04 16.19
N HIS A 93 5.11 8.93 16.91
CA HIS A 93 4.08 9.78 16.32
C HIS A 93 4.61 10.64 15.17
N THR A 94 5.82 11.20 15.32
CA THR A 94 6.47 12.00 14.28
C THR A 94 6.73 11.19 13.02
N GLN A 95 7.25 9.97 13.15
CA GLN A 95 7.48 9.09 12.01
C GLN A 95 6.17 8.75 11.30
N THR A 96 5.13 8.41 12.05
CA THR A 96 3.80 8.15 11.49
C THR A 96 3.28 9.34 10.67
N LEU A 97 3.37 10.57 11.20
CA LEU A 97 2.92 11.77 10.47
C LEU A 97 3.72 12.02 9.20
N ILE A 98 5.04 11.85 9.26
CA ILE A 98 5.92 12.00 8.09
C ILE A 98 5.55 10.98 7.02
N GLU A 99 5.41 9.70 7.38
CA GLU A 99 5.13 8.64 6.40
C GLU A 99 3.72 8.77 5.79
N ILE A 100 2.71 9.19 6.57
CA ILE A 100 1.37 9.54 6.04
C ILE A 100 1.48 10.68 5.02
N GLY A 101 2.21 11.74 5.38
CA GLY A 101 2.44 12.88 4.49
C GLY A 101 3.19 12.49 3.22
N LEU A 102 4.19 11.60 3.34
CA LEU A 102 4.93 11.06 2.19
C LEU A 102 4.04 10.23 1.27
N CYS A 103 3.20 9.34 1.82
CA CYS A 103 2.30 8.53 0.99
C CYS A 103 1.27 9.40 0.26
N ALA A 104 0.70 10.40 0.95
CA ALA A 104 -0.22 11.37 0.36
C ALA A 104 0.45 12.22 -0.73
N GLY A 105 1.64 12.73 -0.41
CA GLY A 105 2.45 13.53 -1.33
C GLY A 105 2.81 12.75 -2.58
N ILE A 106 3.34 11.53 -2.45
CA ILE A 106 3.68 10.68 -3.61
C ILE A 106 2.42 10.38 -4.44
N ALA A 107 1.30 10.03 -3.81
CA ALA A 107 0.05 9.76 -4.52
C ALA A 107 -0.43 10.98 -5.33
N SER A 108 -0.20 12.19 -4.82
CA SER A 108 -0.52 13.45 -5.50
C SER A 108 0.49 13.83 -6.60
N LEU A 109 1.78 13.59 -6.36
CA LEU A 109 2.87 13.91 -7.28
C LEU A 109 2.84 13.08 -8.56
N ILE A 110 2.17 11.92 -8.56
CA ILE A 110 2.00 11.09 -9.77
C ILE A 110 1.36 11.91 -10.89
N ASP A 111 0.33 12.72 -10.60
CA ASP A 111 -0.37 13.56 -11.58
C ASP A 111 0.49 14.68 -12.18
N ILE A 112 1.62 15.03 -11.55
CA ILE A 112 2.53 16.04 -12.11
C ILE A 112 3.13 15.55 -13.44
N ASP A 113 3.19 14.25 -13.66
CA ASP A 113 3.68 13.69 -14.92
C ASP A 113 2.84 14.10 -16.15
N HIS A 114 1.58 14.49 -15.95
CA HIS A 114 0.73 15.05 -16.99
C HIS A 114 1.28 16.40 -17.49
N PHE A 115 1.67 17.29 -16.57
CA PHE A 115 2.27 18.58 -16.93
C PHE A 115 3.64 18.41 -17.59
N ILE A 116 4.45 17.47 -17.07
CA ILE A 116 5.76 17.13 -17.65
C ILE A 116 5.59 16.57 -19.07
N SER A 117 4.66 15.64 -19.26
CA SER A 117 4.38 15.01 -20.56
C SER A 117 3.77 16.01 -21.56
N ALA A 118 2.97 16.96 -21.08
CA ALA A 118 2.44 18.05 -21.89
C ALA A 118 3.48 19.12 -22.23
N ARG A 119 4.61 19.14 -21.51
CA ARG A 119 5.62 20.21 -21.57
C ARG A 119 4.99 21.59 -21.36
N SER A 120 3.98 21.66 -20.49
CA SER A 120 3.18 22.85 -20.26
C SER A 120 2.69 22.87 -18.82
N VAL A 121 2.62 24.06 -18.24
CA VAL A 121 2.00 24.32 -16.93
C VAL A 121 0.50 24.58 -17.05
N HIS A 122 -0.03 24.69 -18.28
CA HIS A 122 -1.45 24.92 -18.50
C HIS A 122 -2.22 23.62 -18.28
N LEU A 123 -3.19 23.68 -17.37
CA LEU A 123 -4.02 22.53 -17.03
C LEU A 123 -4.70 21.90 -18.26
N LYS A 124 -5.15 22.74 -19.21
CA LYS A 124 -5.78 22.28 -20.44
C LYS A 124 -4.87 21.34 -21.24
N ASP A 125 -3.57 21.61 -21.29
CA ASP A 125 -2.64 20.77 -22.04
C ASP A 125 -2.38 19.45 -21.29
N ALA A 126 -2.19 19.54 -19.98
CA ALA A 126 -1.97 18.39 -19.09
C ALA A 126 -3.14 17.37 -19.13
N THR A 127 -4.38 17.85 -19.25
CA THR A 127 -5.57 17.00 -19.29
C THR A 127 -5.91 16.45 -20.69
N ASN A 128 -5.31 16.98 -21.77
CA ASN A 128 -5.62 16.61 -23.16
C ASN A 128 -4.50 15.81 -23.85
N LEU A 129 -3.71 15.08 -23.07
CA LEU A 129 -2.62 14.25 -23.59
C LEU A 129 -3.11 13.09 -24.45
N GLN A 130 -2.42 12.90 -25.58
CA GLN A 130 -2.66 11.79 -26.51
C GLN A 130 -2.05 10.46 -26.04
N LYS A 131 -0.99 10.51 -25.25
CA LYS A 131 -0.28 9.34 -24.72
C LYS A 131 -0.35 9.34 -23.20
N ARG A 132 -0.40 8.15 -22.60
CA ARG A 132 -0.40 7.98 -21.15
C ARG A 132 0.97 8.42 -20.58
N PRO A 133 0.99 9.33 -19.59
CA PRO A 133 2.21 9.73 -18.90
C PRO A 133 2.95 8.56 -18.23
N PRO A 134 4.28 8.65 -18.05
CA PRO A 134 5.10 7.52 -17.63
C PRO A 134 4.90 7.07 -16.17
N LEU A 135 4.54 7.94 -15.22
CA LEU A 135 4.30 7.53 -13.82
C LEU A 135 2.98 6.76 -13.67
N HIS A 136 2.13 6.80 -14.69
CA HIS A 136 0.94 5.95 -14.77
C HIS A 136 1.20 4.54 -15.32
N CYS A 137 2.48 4.16 -15.50
CA CYS A 137 2.87 2.78 -15.78
C CYS A 137 2.89 1.97 -14.48
N SER A 138 1.93 1.06 -14.33
CA SER A 138 1.78 0.20 -13.14
C SER A 138 2.93 -0.80 -12.97
N THR A 139 3.69 -1.12 -14.02
CA THR A 139 4.91 -1.96 -13.88
C THR A 139 5.97 -1.30 -13.00
N PHE A 140 6.13 0.03 -13.09
CA PHE A 140 7.16 0.78 -12.37
C PHE A 140 7.12 0.58 -10.83
N PRO A 141 6.00 0.84 -10.12
CA PRO A 141 5.95 0.68 -8.67
C PRO A 141 6.18 -0.77 -8.20
N PHE A 142 5.75 -1.77 -8.98
CA PHE A 142 6.00 -3.17 -8.63
C PHE A 142 7.49 -3.53 -8.76
N LEU A 143 8.16 -3.09 -9.82
CA LEU A 143 9.61 -3.31 -9.97
C LEU A 143 10.41 -2.53 -8.92
N PHE A 144 10.03 -1.28 -8.65
CA PHE A 144 10.65 -0.48 -7.59
C PHE A 144 10.50 -1.15 -6.23
N CYS A 145 9.29 -1.62 -5.91
CA CYS A 145 9.01 -2.31 -4.66
C CYS A 145 9.82 -3.60 -4.54
N LEU A 146 9.82 -4.46 -5.58
CA LEU A 146 10.60 -5.70 -5.60
C LEU A 146 12.09 -5.43 -5.37
N LEU A 147 12.67 -4.48 -6.10
CA LEU A 147 14.09 -4.12 -5.97
C LEU A 147 14.42 -3.65 -4.56
N PHE A 148 13.65 -2.71 -4.00
CA PHE A 148 13.95 -2.15 -2.68
C PHE A 148 13.65 -3.12 -1.54
N LEU A 149 12.66 -4.01 -1.68
CA LEU A 149 12.46 -5.11 -0.73
C LEU A 149 13.62 -6.11 -0.75
N LEU A 150 14.13 -6.47 -1.93
CA LEU A 150 15.32 -7.32 -2.05
C LEU A 150 16.54 -6.65 -1.42
N LEU A 151 16.80 -5.39 -1.75
CA LEU A 151 17.88 -4.62 -1.14
C LEU A 151 17.72 -4.53 0.38
N SER A 152 16.51 -4.26 0.86
CA SER A 152 16.22 -4.19 2.29
C SER A 152 16.49 -5.53 2.98
N TYR A 153 16.12 -6.63 2.35
CA TYR A 153 16.42 -7.98 2.83
C TYR A 153 17.92 -8.30 2.82
N PHE A 154 18.67 -7.95 1.77
CA PHE A 154 20.11 -8.24 1.72
C PHE A 154 20.93 -7.41 2.69
N PHE A 155 20.64 -6.10 2.76
CA PHE A 155 21.39 -5.14 3.57
C PHE A 155 20.83 -4.95 4.97
N GLN A 156 19.69 -5.58 5.28
CA GLN A 156 19.00 -5.50 6.57
C GLN A 156 18.61 -4.07 6.96
N VAL A 157 18.25 -3.24 5.96
CA VAL A 157 17.90 -1.82 6.14
C VAL A 157 16.38 -1.64 6.12
N GLU A 158 15.80 -1.47 7.31
CA GLU A 158 14.34 -1.30 7.52
C GLU A 158 13.76 -0.10 6.76
N LEU A 159 14.52 0.99 6.61
CA LEU A 159 14.08 2.19 5.88
C LEU A 159 13.72 1.86 4.43
N TRP A 160 14.49 0.98 3.77
CA TRP A 160 14.24 0.62 2.38
C TRP A 160 12.95 -0.19 2.21
N LYS A 161 12.66 -1.11 3.15
CA LYS A 161 11.36 -1.79 3.22
C LYS A 161 10.24 -0.77 3.34
N ARG A 162 10.33 0.14 4.30
CA ARG A 162 9.29 1.16 4.54
C ARG A 162 9.05 2.05 3.32
N VAL A 163 10.11 2.64 2.76
CA VAL A 163 10.00 3.50 1.56
C VAL A 163 9.40 2.72 0.39
N SER A 164 9.81 1.47 0.19
CA SER A 164 9.26 0.64 -0.89
C SER A 164 7.75 0.39 -0.75
N LEU A 165 7.27 0.15 0.47
CA LEU A 165 5.85 -0.09 0.75
C LEU A 165 5.04 1.21 0.70
N ILE A 166 5.60 2.35 1.10
CA ILE A 166 4.97 3.68 0.92
C ILE A 166 4.75 3.96 -0.56
N VAL A 167 5.81 3.81 -1.37
CA VAL A 167 5.74 4.02 -2.82
C VAL A 167 4.74 3.07 -3.46
N LEU A 168 4.78 1.78 -3.10
CA LEU A 168 3.80 0.80 -3.59
C LEU A 168 2.36 1.22 -3.24
N THR A 169 2.10 1.60 -1.98
CA THR A 169 0.76 2.00 -1.52
C THR A 169 0.26 3.24 -2.25
N ALA A 170 1.11 4.26 -2.39
CA ALA A 170 0.78 5.49 -3.09
C ALA A 170 0.42 5.22 -4.57
N PHE A 171 1.26 4.48 -5.29
CA PHE A 171 1.03 4.18 -6.69
C PHE A 171 -0.15 3.24 -6.92
N VAL A 172 -0.26 2.14 -6.16
CA VAL A 172 -1.35 1.18 -6.35
C VAL A 172 -2.70 1.82 -6.02
N SER A 173 -2.79 2.60 -4.94
CA SER A 173 -4.03 3.31 -4.61
C SER A 173 -4.44 4.31 -5.70
N HIS A 174 -3.49 5.13 -6.17
CA HIS A 174 -3.68 6.04 -7.29
C HIS A 174 -4.14 5.30 -8.56
N HIS A 175 -3.34 4.33 -9.02
CA HIS A 175 -3.61 3.59 -10.27
C HIS A 175 -4.90 2.79 -10.21
N THR A 176 -5.30 2.28 -9.03
CA THR A 176 -6.56 1.53 -8.87
C THR A 176 -7.77 2.41 -9.10
N ARG A 177 -7.77 3.64 -8.55
CA ARG A 177 -8.83 4.62 -8.82
C ARG A 177 -8.88 4.96 -10.32
N ASP A 178 -7.72 5.22 -10.89
CA ASP A 178 -7.59 5.63 -12.29
C ASP A 178 -7.91 4.52 -13.29
N ALA A 179 -7.75 3.26 -12.89
CA ALA A 179 -8.06 2.09 -13.68
C ALA A 179 -9.57 1.98 -14.00
N THR A 180 -10.45 2.70 -13.30
CA THR A 180 -11.89 2.76 -13.63
C THR A 180 -12.15 3.39 -15.01
N ARG A 181 -11.24 4.24 -15.51
CA ARG A 181 -11.38 4.93 -16.80
C ARG A 181 -10.61 4.24 -17.93
N ARG A 182 -9.39 3.79 -17.65
CA ARG A 182 -8.44 3.33 -18.69
C ARG A 182 -7.78 1.98 -18.39
N GLY A 183 -8.13 1.34 -17.28
CA GLY A 183 -7.44 0.14 -16.78
C GLY A 183 -6.02 0.40 -16.28
N PHE A 184 -5.39 -0.65 -15.78
CA PHE A 184 -3.97 -0.63 -15.41
C PHE A 184 -3.10 -0.69 -16.66
N TRP A 185 -1.92 -0.09 -16.63
CA TRP A 185 -0.96 -0.16 -17.73
C TRP A 185 0.31 -0.88 -17.29
N PHE A 186 0.51 -2.10 -17.80
CA PHE A 186 1.65 -2.94 -17.50
C PHE A 186 2.58 -2.98 -18.71
N TYR A 187 3.50 -2.02 -18.85
CA TYR A 187 4.55 -2.10 -19.87
C TYR A 187 5.49 -3.31 -19.59
N PRO A 188 5.92 -4.09 -20.61
CA PRO A 188 5.60 -3.98 -22.04
C PRO A 188 4.34 -4.75 -22.49
N PHE A 189 3.60 -5.36 -21.57
CA PHE A 189 2.43 -6.23 -21.85
C PHE A 189 1.16 -5.48 -22.28
N GLY A 190 1.09 -4.16 -22.09
CA GLY A 190 -0.04 -3.33 -22.52
C GLY A 190 -0.98 -2.95 -21.37
N SER A 191 -2.22 -2.60 -21.69
CA SER A 191 -3.21 -2.15 -20.70
C SER A 191 -4.29 -3.20 -20.47
N THR A 192 -4.78 -3.30 -19.23
CA THR A 192 -5.99 -4.05 -18.93
C THR A 192 -7.24 -3.28 -19.39
N PRO A 193 -8.40 -3.94 -19.53
CA PRO A 193 -9.67 -3.23 -19.59
C PRO A 193 -9.92 -2.38 -18.33
N PRO A 194 -10.77 -1.34 -18.41
CA PRO A 194 -11.21 -0.60 -17.24
C PRO A 194 -11.90 -1.50 -16.21
N ILE A 195 -11.62 -1.27 -14.93
CA ILE A 195 -12.21 -2.08 -13.86
C ILE A 195 -13.59 -1.55 -13.44
N PRO A 196 -14.53 -2.42 -13.03
CA PRO A 196 -15.82 -1.99 -12.48
C PRO A 196 -15.65 -1.11 -11.23
N TYR A 197 -16.55 -0.13 -11.05
CA TYR A 197 -16.45 0.84 -9.96
C TYR A 197 -16.40 0.20 -8.56
N PHE A 198 -17.27 -0.79 -8.30
CA PHE A 198 -17.28 -1.50 -7.02
C PHE A 198 -15.97 -2.25 -6.75
N LEU A 199 -15.32 -2.75 -7.81
CA LEU A 199 -14.04 -3.44 -7.70
C LEU A 199 -12.93 -2.46 -7.33
N TYR A 200 -12.94 -1.24 -7.89
CA TYR A 200 -12.05 -0.17 -7.44
C TYR A 200 -12.20 0.11 -5.94
N VAL A 201 -13.42 0.39 -5.48
CA VAL A 201 -13.65 0.73 -4.06
C VAL A 201 -13.23 -0.44 -3.15
N GLY A 202 -13.57 -1.66 -3.53
CA GLY A 202 -13.13 -2.87 -2.84
C GLY A 202 -11.60 -2.99 -2.78
N MET A 203 -10.92 -2.89 -3.92
CA MET A 203 -9.45 -2.94 -4.00
C MET A 203 -8.78 -1.85 -3.16
N THR A 204 -9.31 -0.63 -3.16
CA THR A 204 -8.83 0.46 -2.29
C THR A 204 -8.95 0.11 -0.80
N CYS A 205 -10.03 -0.54 -0.39
CA CYS A 205 -10.23 -1.01 0.98
C CYS A 205 -9.33 -2.20 1.35
N PHE A 206 -9.05 -3.09 0.39
CA PHE A 206 -8.19 -4.26 0.58
C PHE A 206 -6.69 -3.97 0.50
N LEU A 207 -6.28 -2.87 -0.14
CA LEU A 207 -4.87 -2.54 -0.32
C LEU A 207 -4.10 -2.42 1.01
N PRO A 208 -4.54 -1.63 2.00
CA PRO A 208 -3.81 -1.48 3.26
C PRO A 208 -3.57 -2.79 4.04
N PRO A 209 -4.58 -3.67 4.26
CA PRO A 209 -4.32 -4.94 4.94
C PRO A 209 -3.38 -5.86 4.15
N VAL A 210 -3.45 -5.86 2.81
CA VAL A 210 -2.48 -6.62 1.99
C VAL A 210 -1.05 -6.10 2.21
N VAL A 211 -0.87 -4.78 2.27
CA VAL A 211 0.45 -4.19 2.53
C VAL A 211 0.94 -4.49 3.96
N CYS A 212 0.06 -4.55 4.96
CA CYS A 212 0.43 -5.01 6.30
C CYS A 212 0.93 -6.46 6.29
N VAL A 213 0.26 -7.35 5.55
CA VAL A 213 0.72 -8.74 5.40
C VAL A 213 2.08 -8.78 4.71
N LEU A 214 2.27 -8.00 3.64
CA LEU A 214 3.56 -7.92 2.94
C LEU A 214 4.68 -7.39 3.85
N HIS A 215 4.39 -6.37 4.67
CA HIS A 215 5.31 -5.84 5.68
C HIS A 215 5.78 -6.94 6.64
N ASP A 216 4.86 -7.76 7.14
CA ASP A 216 5.16 -8.82 8.11
C ASP A 216 5.86 -10.03 7.47
N LEU A 217 5.61 -10.31 6.19
CA LEU A 217 6.28 -11.37 5.44
C LEU A 217 7.76 -11.05 5.18
N VAL A 218 8.10 -9.78 4.95
CA VAL A 218 9.48 -9.35 4.73
C VAL A 218 10.14 -9.05 6.07
N TRP A 219 10.63 -10.13 6.70
CA TRP A 219 11.36 -10.05 7.96
C TRP A 219 12.79 -9.55 7.75
N ILE A 220 13.18 -8.58 8.58
CA ILE A 220 14.54 -8.01 8.63
C ILE A 220 15.06 -8.21 10.06
N GLY A 221 16.24 -8.81 10.19
CA GLY A 221 16.91 -9.22 11.42
C GLY A 221 17.35 -8.13 12.38
N GLY A 222 16.85 -6.91 12.20
CA GLY A 222 16.93 -5.80 13.16
C GLY A 222 15.59 -5.47 13.84
N GLU A 223 14.46 -5.99 13.35
CA GLU A 223 13.23 -5.96 14.12
C GLU A 223 13.42 -6.88 15.31
N SER A 224 13.23 -6.35 16.54
CA SER A 224 13.04 -7.20 17.71
C SER A 224 12.03 -8.26 17.30
N GLY A 225 12.49 -9.52 17.16
CA GLY A 225 11.67 -10.60 16.63
C GLY A 225 10.33 -10.64 17.36
N PRO A 226 9.28 -11.26 16.78
CA PRO A 226 8.02 -11.41 17.48
C PRO A 226 8.33 -11.92 18.89
N ARG A 227 8.06 -11.06 19.88
CA ARG A 227 8.25 -11.37 21.30
C ARG A 227 7.15 -12.38 21.63
N TYR A 228 7.34 -13.61 21.18
CA TYR A 228 6.72 -14.77 21.75
C TYR A 228 7.35 -14.87 23.14
N THR A 229 6.77 -14.13 24.10
CA THR A 229 6.81 -14.56 25.48
C THR A 229 6.23 -15.97 25.47
N PHE A 230 7.10 -16.97 25.39
CA PHE A 230 6.79 -18.25 25.95
C PHE A 230 6.39 -17.95 27.39
N ILE A 231 5.10 -17.97 27.66
CA ILE A 231 4.62 -18.22 29.00
C ILE A 231 5.17 -19.62 29.29
N SER A 232 6.36 -19.63 29.87
CA SER A 232 6.81 -20.71 30.73
C SER A 232 5.66 -20.90 31.69
N LYS A 233 4.82 -21.93 31.42
CA LYS A 233 3.98 -22.47 32.46
C LYS A 233 4.97 -22.87 33.54
N GLY A 234 5.01 -22.07 34.60
CA GLY A 234 5.75 -22.39 35.79
C GLY A 234 5.36 -23.81 36.17
N ALA A 235 6.37 -24.69 36.21
CA ALA A 235 6.31 -25.85 37.06
C ALA A 235 6.20 -25.30 38.48
N VAL A 236 4.98 -25.24 38.99
CA VAL A 236 4.73 -25.12 40.42
C VAL A 236 4.76 -26.56 40.94
N ILE A 237 5.88 -26.84 41.60
CA ILE A 237 6.17 -27.89 42.60
C ILE A 237 5.78 -29.32 42.21
#